data_AF-A0A1G9LW57-F1
#
_entry.id   AF-A0A1G9LW57-F1
#
_cell.length_a   1.000
_cell.length_b   1.000
_cell.length_c   1.000
_cell.angle_alpha   90.00
_cell.angle_beta   90.00
_cell.angle_gamma   90.00
#
_symmetry.space_group_name_H-M   'P 1'
#
loop_
_entity.id
_entity.type
_entity.pdbx_description
1 polymer ?
#
loop_
_entity_poly.entity_id
_entity_poly.type
_entity_poly.pdbx_seq_one_letter_code
_entity_poly.pdbx_strand_id
1 'polypeptide(L)'
;MKTSTLLLMFVCLSFFNISFSQNTDVSQETKTYTSLEEALRNPETVKKLDLSNQKIDFPVGFWSKFKNLEYLSLKNDGLTFLPEGISQLQNLKVLDISGNNFKNLPKSFRSLRNLEELYLNEEKNMNLEQTVETLSLLPKLKILHLENDHLTRLPKNFSKIKNLESLYLNNNDFKKVPKEIINLKDLKYMDFQNNQIRDPLKINQIMNDYGVIITF
;
A
#
# COMPACT_ATOMS: atom_id res chain seq x y z
N MET A 1 -10.49 -3.36 66.79
CA MET A 1 -11.95 -3.16 66.93
C MET A 1 -12.45 -2.42 65.70
N LYS A 2 -13.38 -3.02 64.96
CA LYS A 2 -14.43 -2.44 64.07
C LYS A 2 -13.99 -1.37 63.06
N THR A 3 -14.30 -1.36 61.76
CA THR A 3 -15.24 -2.08 60.86
C THR A 3 -14.93 -1.52 59.45
N SER A 4 -14.69 -2.36 58.44
CA SER A 4 -15.61 -2.62 57.32
C SER A 4 -15.96 -1.42 56.42
N THR A 5 -15.41 -1.40 55.20
CA THR A 5 -16.26 -1.43 53.99
C THR A 5 -15.66 -2.37 52.95
N LEU A 6 -16.43 -3.43 52.70
CA LEU A 6 -16.31 -4.45 51.68
C LEU A 6 -16.93 -3.89 50.38
N LEU A 7 -16.26 -4.01 49.23
CA LEU A 7 -16.98 -4.30 47.99
C LEU A 7 -16.20 -5.35 47.20
N LEU A 8 -16.82 -6.52 47.16
CA LEU A 8 -16.45 -7.74 46.47
C LEU A 8 -16.69 -7.61 44.96
N MET A 9 -15.84 -8.30 44.18
CA MET A 9 -16.13 -9.14 43.00
C MET A 9 -16.99 -8.54 41.86
N PHE A 10 -16.50 -8.65 40.62
CA PHE A 10 -16.64 -9.88 39.83
C PHE A 10 -15.78 -9.83 38.55
N VAL A 11 -15.25 -11.02 38.26
CA VAL A 11 -14.55 -11.43 37.06
C VAL A 11 -15.46 -11.34 35.84
N CYS A 12 -14.93 -10.81 34.73
CA CYS A 12 -15.32 -11.25 33.39
C CYS A 12 -14.05 -11.41 32.54
N LEU A 13 -13.41 -12.58 32.74
CA LEU A 13 -12.81 -13.32 31.65
C LEU A 13 -13.86 -13.57 30.57
N SER A 14 -13.38 -13.68 29.32
CA SER A 14 -14.02 -14.23 28.12
C SER A 14 -14.28 -13.16 27.04
N PHE A 15 -13.86 -13.28 25.78
CA PHE A 15 -13.25 -14.34 25.00
C PHE A 15 -12.26 -13.65 24.02
N PHE A 16 -11.03 -14.13 23.86
CA PHE A 16 -10.73 -14.98 22.70
C PHE A 16 -9.68 -16.01 23.11
N ASN A 17 -10.17 -17.20 23.47
CA ASN A 17 -9.44 -18.43 23.21
C ASN A 17 -9.36 -18.58 21.68
N ILE A 18 -8.25 -18.18 21.06
CA ILE A 18 -7.83 -18.88 19.84
C ILE A 18 -7.05 -20.06 20.35
N SER A 19 -7.73 -21.22 20.34
CA SER A 19 -7.09 -22.52 20.34
C SER A 19 -5.90 -22.49 19.40
N PHE A 20 -4.71 -22.71 19.95
CA PHE A 20 -3.50 -23.04 19.21
C PHE A 20 -3.75 -24.37 18.52
N SER A 21 -4.45 -24.32 17.39
CA SER A 21 -4.46 -25.41 16.42
C SER A 21 -3.06 -25.41 15.83
N GLN A 22 -2.29 -26.46 16.10
CA GLN A 22 -1.14 -26.79 15.27
C GLN A 22 -1.65 -27.21 13.88
N ASN A 23 -2.08 -26.23 13.10
CA ASN A 23 -1.93 -26.30 11.66
C ASN A 23 -0.54 -25.75 11.38
N THR A 24 0.43 -26.65 11.32
CA THR A 24 1.70 -26.39 10.65
C THR A 24 1.41 -26.22 9.16
N ASP A 25 0.81 -25.10 8.77
CA ASP A 25 1.09 -24.55 7.46
C ASP A 25 2.46 -23.90 7.60
N VAL A 26 3.51 -24.69 7.40
CA VAL A 26 4.83 -24.16 7.11
C VAL A 26 4.63 -23.43 5.79
N SER A 27 4.25 -22.14 5.87
CA SER A 27 4.18 -21.28 4.71
C SER A 27 5.55 -21.35 4.07
N GLN A 28 5.68 -22.14 3.00
CA GLN A 28 6.92 -22.20 2.26
C GLN A 28 7.17 -20.77 1.79
N GLU A 29 8.16 -20.10 2.40
CA GLU A 29 8.54 -18.76 2.01
C GLU A 29 8.84 -18.79 0.52
N THR A 30 7.96 -18.16 -0.24
CA THR A 30 8.07 -18.15 -1.69
C THR A 30 9.30 -17.34 -2.04
N LYS A 31 10.30 -17.99 -2.66
CA LYS A 31 11.55 -17.37 -3.08
C LYS A 31 11.32 -16.06 -3.84
N THR A 32 12.01 -15.00 -3.41
CA THR A 32 12.15 -13.76 -4.16
C THR A 32 13.38 -13.84 -5.05
N TYR A 33 13.18 -13.67 -6.36
CA TYR A 33 14.25 -13.61 -7.33
C TYR A 33 14.75 -12.18 -7.43
N THR A 34 16.07 -11.98 -7.31
CA THR A 34 16.72 -10.67 -7.49
C THR A 34 17.57 -10.59 -8.74
N SER A 35 17.77 -11.72 -9.43
CA SER A 35 18.48 -11.79 -10.70
C SER A 35 17.50 -12.10 -11.83
N LEU A 36 17.51 -11.23 -12.85
CA LEU A 36 16.72 -11.45 -14.04
C LEU A 36 17.13 -12.76 -14.76
N GLU A 37 18.43 -13.01 -14.86
CA GLU A 37 18.95 -14.23 -15.50
C GLU A 37 18.42 -15.47 -14.80
N GLU A 38 18.40 -15.47 -13.48
CA GLU A 38 17.89 -16.59 -12.69
C GLU A 38 16.37 -16.76 -12.87
N ALA A 39 15.62 -15.68 -12.79
CA ALA A 39 14.17 -15.69 -12.95
C ALA A 39 13.75 -16.23 -14.34
N LEU A 40 14.53 -15.92 -15.37
CA LEU A 40 14.29 -16.38 -16.75
C LEU A 40 14.59 -17.86 -16.97
N ARG A 41 15.28 -18.55 -16.06
CA ARG A 41 15.48 -20.00 -16.17
C ARG A 41 14.16 -20.76 -16.03
N ASN A 42 13.26 -20.29 -15.18
CA ASN A 42 11.95 -20.91 -14.92
C ASN A 42 10.85 -19.85 -14.64
N PRO A 43 10.53 -18.95 -15.59
CA PRO A 43 9.72 -17.76 -15.34
C PRO A 43 8.28 -18.06 -14.91
N GLU A 44 7.74 -19.20 -15.35
CA GLU A 44 6.40 -19.67 -14.96
C GLU A 44 6.32 -20.04 -13.46
N THR A 45 7.45 -20.29 -12.79
CA THR A 45 7.48 -20.60 -11.35
C THR A 45 7.69 -19.37 -10.48
N VAL A 46 8.05 -18.23 -11.10
CA VAL A 46 8.41 -17.01 -10.37
C VAL A 46 7.13 -16.31 -9.90
N LYS A 47 7.00 -16.21 -8.57
CA LYS A 47 5.92 -15.46 -7.92
C LYS A 47 6.36 -14.11 -7.37
N LYS A 48 7.63 -13.97 -6.99
CA LYS A 48 8.20 -12.73 -6.46
C LYS A 48 9.48 -12.39 -7.22
N LEU A 49 9.51 -11.21 -7.81
CA LEU A 49 10.63 -10.69 -8.57
C LEU A 49 10.96 -9.28 -8.09
N ASP A 50 12.18 -9.07 -7.64
CA ASP A 50 12.69 -7.79 -7.20
C ASP A 50 13.84 -7.38 -8.12
N LEU A 51 13.60 -6.41 -8.99
CA LEU A 51 14.59 -5.87 -9.91
C LEU A 51 15.05 -4.46 -9.49
N SER A 52 14.88 -4.10 -8.22
CA SER A 52 15.20 -2.76 -7.73
C SER A 52 16.66 -2.39 -7.98
N ASN A 53 16.90 -1.13 -8.35
CA ASN A 53 18.22 -0.54 -8.57
C ASN A 53 19.04 -1.20 -9.70
N GLN A 54 18.38 -1.79 -10.70
CA GLN A 54 19.05 -2.47 -11.81
C GLN A 54 19.05 -1.66 -13.11
N LYS A 55 18.16 -0.66 -13.25
CA LYS A 55 18.05 0.20 -14.45
C LYS A 55 17.92 -0.62 -15.74
N ILE A 56 17.04 -1.61 -15.72
CA ILE A 56 16.88 -2.57 -16.82
C ILE A 56 15.94 -2.00 -17.89
N ASP A 57 16.37 -2.11 -19.14
CA ASP A 57 15.47 -1.98 -20.29
C ASP A 57 14.74 -3.32 -20.53
N PHE A 58 13.40 -3.28 -20.51
CA PHE A 58 12.58 -4.47 -20.71
C PHE A 58 12.19 -4.61 -22.18
N PRO A 59 12.59 -5.70 -22.86
CA PRO A 59 12.20 -5.92 -24.25
C PRO A 59 10.70 -6.17 -24.39
N VAL A 60 10.16 -5.93 -25.60
CA VAL A 60 8.74 -6.18 -25.90
C VAL A 60 8.36 -7.64 -25.60
N GLY A 61 7.21 -7.84 -24.96
CA GLY A 61 6.69 -9.16 -24.62
C GLY A 61 7.39 -9.84 -23.43
N PHE A 62 8.36 -9.18 -22.80
CA PHE A 62 9.10 -9.70 -21.66
C PHE A 62 8.20 -10.20 -20.52
N TRP A 63 7.20 -9.40 -20.12
CA TRP A 63 6.33 -9.69 -18.98
C TRP A 63 5.39 -10.88 -19.19
N SER A 64 5.11 -11.27 -20.44
CA SER A 64 4.23 -12.40 -20.76
C SER A 64 4.73 -13.76 -20.26
N LYS A 65 6.04 -13.86 -19.95
CA LYS A 65 6.68 -15.08 -19.44
C LYS A 65 6.37 -15.34 -17.96
N PHE A 66 6.07 -14.30 -17.19
CA PHE A 66 5.93 -14.37 -15.73
C PHE A 66 4.46 -14.51 -15.33
N LYS A 67 3.82 -15.60 -15.78
CA LYS A 67 2.36 -15.77 -15.65
C LYS A 67 1.88 -15.86 -14.21
N ASN A 68 2.72 -16.31 -13.29
CA ASN A 68 2.39 -16.50 -11.88
C ASN A 68 2.96 -15.40 -10.97
N LEU A 69 3.43 -14.28 -11.54
CA LEU A 69 4.01 -13.20 -10.76
C LEU A 69 2.96 -12.51 -9.89
N GLU A 70 3.20 -12.47 -8.59
CA GLU A 70 2.35 -11.87 -7.56
C GLU A 70 2.99 -10.60 -6.95
N TYR A 71 4.33 -10.54 -6.91
CA TYR A 71 5.10 -9.40 -6.43
C TYR A 71 6.13 -8.97 -7.48
N LEU A 72 6.17 -7.68 -7.79
CA LEU A 72 7.18 -7.06 -8.64
C LEU A 72 7.70 -5.79 -7.97
N SER A 73 9.02 -5.66 -7.81
CA SER A 73 9.65 -4.36 -7.53
C SER A 73 10.53 -3.92 -8.70
N LEU A 74 10.36 -2.66 -9.07
CA LEU A 74 11.13 -1.88 -10.04
C LEU A 74 11.61 -0.57 -9.39
N LYS A 75 11.87 -0.63 -8.09
CA LYS A 75 12.23 0.55 -7.30
C LYS A 75 13.57 1.11 -7.77
N ASN A 76 13.69 2.43 -7.79
CA ASN A 76 14.95 3.14 -8.11
C ASN A 76 15.57 2.78 -9.48
N ASP A 77 14.75 2.44 -10.47
CA ASP A 77 15.22 2.08 -11.82
C ASP A 77 15.29 3.27 -12.79
N GLY A 78 14.92 4.47 -12.33
CA GLY A 78 14.93 5.69 -13.15
C GLY A 78 13.81 5.72 -14.21
N LEU A 79 12.73 4.97 -13.98
CA LEU A 79 11.60 4.86 -14.89
C LEU A 79 10.83 6.19 -14.97
N THR A 80 10.45 6.58 -16.18
CA THR A 80 9.55 7.73 -16.42
C THR A 80 8.20 7.29 -17.00
N PHE A 81 8.11 6.04 -17.43
CA PHE A 81 6.93 5.37 -17.95
C PHE A 81 7.01 3.89 -17.55
N LEU A 82 5.86 3.24 -17.48
CA LEU A 82 5.83 1.83 -17.12
C LEU A 82 6.33 1.00 -18.29
N PRO A 83 7.09 -0.08 -18.04
CA PRO A 83 7.50 -1.00 -19.08
C PRO A 83 6.32 -1.50 -19.92
N GLU A 84 6.50 -1.55 -21.24
CA GLU A 84 5.49 -2.07 -22.14
C GLU A 84 5.12 -3.52 -21.76
N GLY A 85 3.83 -3.84 -21.73
CA GLY A 85 3.35 -5.18 -21.40
C GLY A 85 3.20 -5.47 -19.91
N ILE A 86 3.51 -4.54 -19.00
CA ILE A 86 3.28 -4.75 -17.55
C ILE A 86 1.82 -5.10 -17.22
N SER A 87 0.88 -4.63 -18.05
CA SER A 87 -0.55 -4.96 -17.97
C SER A 87 -0.87 -6.45 -18.18
N GLN A 88 0.08 -7.25 -18.66
CA GLN A 88 -0.06 -8.70 -18.83
C GLN A 88 0.10 -9.47 -17.52
N LEU A 89 0.62 -8.84 -16.47
CA LEU A 89 0.82 -9.44 -15.14
C LEU A 89 -0.51 -9.54 -14.38
N GLN A 90 -1.41 -10.40 -14.86
CA GLN A 90 -2.78 -10.52 -14.35
C GLN A 90 -2.87 -11.05 -12.91
N ASN A 91 -1.82 -11.69 -12.41
CA ASN A 91 -1.75 -12.20 -11.03
C ASN A 91 -1.03 -11.25 -10.06
N LEU A 92 -0.56 -10.09 -10.54
CA LEU A 92 0.20 -9.14 -9.72
C LEU A 92 -0.67 -8.56 -8.62
N LYS A 93 -0.21 -8.69 -7.38
CA LYS A 93 -0.86 -8.21 -6.15
C LYS A 93 -0.11 -7.04 -5.52
N VAL A 94 1.22 -7.08 -5.58
CA VAL A 94 2.08 -6.03 -5.03
C VAL A 94 2.98 -5.51 -6.13
N LEU A 95 2.97 -4.19 -6.31
CA LEU A 95 3.86 -3.50 -7.23
C LEU A 95 4.59 -2.40 -6.48
N ASP A 96 5.91 -2.46 -6.49
CA ASP A 96 6.76 -1.38 -6.02
C ASP A 96 7.42 -0.69 -7.21
N ILE A 97 7.05 0.56 -7.42
CA ILE A 97 7.64 1.44 -8.44
C ILE A 97 8.19 2.70 -7.79
N SER A 98 8.47 2.68 -6.49
CA SER A 98 8.97 3.83 -5.74
C SER A 98 10.35 4.32 -6.21
N GLY A 99 10.65 5.58 -5.96
CA GLY A 99 11.95 6.18 -6.27
C GLY A 99 12.27 6.26 -7.76
N ASN A 100 11.23 6.29 -8.60
CA ASN A 100 11.34 6.56 -10.02
C ASN A 100 10.97 8.03 -10.31
N ASN A 101 10.54 8.33 -11.54
CA ASN A 101 10.18 9.68 -11.96
C ASN A 101 8.96 9.71 -12.89
N PHE A 102 7.91 9.00 -12.50
CA PHE A 102 6.63 8.97 -13.20
C PHE A 102 5.92 10.31 -13.09
N LYS A 103 5.65 10.93 -14.24
CA LYS A 103 4.76 12.11 -14.27
C LYS A 103 3.29 11.72 -14.11
N ASN A 104 2.89 10.62 -14.74
CA ASN A 104 1.54 10.04 -14.68
C ASN A 104 1.61 8.52 -14.85
N LEU A 105 0.65 7.81 -14.27
CA LEU A 105 0.42 6.39 -14.60
C LEU A 105 -0.46 6.25 -15.86
N PRO A 106 -0.12 5.38 -16.82
CA PRO A 106 -0.88 5.20 -18.06
C PRO A 106 -2.24 4.55 -17.79
N LYS A 107 -3.24 4.80 -18.65
CA LYS A 107 -4.58 4.20 -18.53
C LYS A 107 -4.58 2.67 -18.55
N SER A 108 -3.54 2.04 -19.09
CA SER A 108 -3.35 0.58 -19.09
C SER A 108 -3.14 0.00 -17.69
N PHE A 109 -2.81 0.82 -16.68
CA PHE A 109 -2.66 0.39 -15.28
C PHE A 109 -3.93 -0.27 -14.74
N ARG A 110 -5.11 0.16 -15.23
CA ARG A 110 -6.42 -0.43 -14.88
C ARG A 110 -6.53 -1.93 -15.19
N SER A 111 -5.63 -2.48 -16.02
CA SER A 111 -5.59 -3.89 -16.37
C SER A 111 -4.97 -4.76 -15.28
N LEU A 112 -4.28 -4.17 -14.28
CA LEU A 112 -3.76 -4.87 -13.11
C LEU A 112 -4.89 -5.13 -12.09
N ARG A 113 -5.86 -5.96 -12.50
CA ARG A 113 -7.14 -6.17 -11.76
C ARG A 113 -6.97 -6.81 -10.39
N ASN A 114 -5.82 -7.44 -10.14
CA ASN A 114 -5.50 -8.08 -8.87
C ASN A 114 -4.53 -7.27 -8.00
N LEU A 115 -4.15 -6.06 -8.41
CA LEU A 115 -3.24 -5.22 -7.63
C LEU A 115 -3.94 -4.76 -6.36
N GLU A 116 -3.33 -5.09 -5.22
CA GLU A 116 -3.82 -4.84 -3.87
C GLU A 116 -2.97 -3.80 -3.14
N GLU A 117 -1.67 -3.78 -3.41
CA GLU A 117 -0.71 -2.89 -2.77
C GLU A 117 0.21 -2.23 -3.80
N LEU A 118 0.38 -0.91 -3.67
CA LEU A 118 1.20 -0.11 -4.57
C LEU A 118 2.13 0.81 -3.77
N TYR A 119 3.43 0.71 -4.04
CA TYR A 119 4.41 1.70 -3.60
C TYR A 119 4.64 2.71 -4.71
N LEU A 120 4.29 3.97 -4.43
CA LEU A 120 4.35 5.09 -5.38
C LEU A 120 4.99 6.34 -4.76
N ASN A 121 5.78 6.14 -3.70
CA ASN A 121 6.55 7.17 -3.01
C ASN A 121 7.84 7.53 -3.75
N GLU A 122 8.41 8.68 -3.40
CA GLU A 122 9.64 9.25 -3.95
C GLU A 122 9.57 9.61 -5.45
N GLU A 123 8.39 10.02 -5.91
CA GLU A 123 8.10 10.32 -7.32
C GLU A 123 8.12 11.83 -7.61
N LYS A 124 9.31 12.38 -7.86
CA LYS A 124 9.58 13.83 -7.87
C LYS A 124 8.67 14.70 -8.75
N ASN A 125 8.15 14.16 -9.85
CA ASN A 125 7.36 14.91 -10.84
C ASN A 125 5.91 14.42 -10.97
N MET A 126 5.43 13.61 -10.02
CA MET A 126 4.11 12.99 -10.13
C MET A 126 2.98 14.01 -10.03
N ASN A 127 2.05 13.96 -10.99
CA ASN A 127 0.77 14.63 -10.84
C ASN A 127 -0.21 13.72 -10.09
N LEU A 128 -0.26 13.86 -8.76
CA LEU A 128 -1.12 13.03 -7.91
C LEU A 128 -2.61 13.13 -8.29
N GLU A 129 -3.10 14.30 -8.73
CA GLU A 129 -4.50 14.46 -9.16
C GLU A 129 -4.83 13.60 -10.39
N GLN A 130 -3.94 13.56 -11.38
CA GLN A 130 -4.10 12.70 -12.56
C GLN A 130 -3.86 11.22 -12.24
N THR A 131 -2.90 10.92 -11.36
CA THR A 131 -2.63 9.56 -10.87
C THR A 131 -3.85 8.97 -10.19
N VAL A 132 -4.57 9.74 -9.36
CA VAL A 132 -5.81 9.30 -8.70
C VAL A 132 -6.88 8.85 -9.71
N GLU A 133 -7.01 9.51 -10.87
CA GLU A 133 -7.95 9.05 -11.91
C GLU A 133 -7.60 7.63 -12.38
N THR A 134 -6.31 7.31 -12.52
CA THR A 134 -5.85 5.97 -12.89
C THR A 134 -6.05 4.96 -11.76
N LEU A 135 -5.65 5.31 -10.52
CA LEU A 135 -5.77 4.42 -9.36
C LEU A 135 -7.22 4.10 -9.01
N SER A 136 -8.14 5.04 -9.23
CA SER A 136 -9.58 4.83 -8.99
C SER A 136 -10.21 3.74 -9.87
N LEU A 137 -9.52 3.31 -10.93
CA LEU A 137 -9.94 2.23 -11.81
C LEU A 137 -9.46 0.84 -11.35
N LEU A 138 -8.64 0.76 -10.31
CA LEU A 138 -8.15 -0.49 -9.75
C LEU A 138 -9.18 -1.06 -8.77
N PRO A 139 -9.82 -2.20 -9.08
CA PRO A 139 -10.93 -2.70 -8.29
C PRO A 139 -10.52 -3.30 -6.94
N LYS A 140 -9.22 -3.60 -6.74
CA LYS A 140 -8.70 -4.27 -5.54
C LYS A 140 -7.62 -3.48 -4.80
N LEU A 141 -7.27 -2.27 -5.23
CA LEU A 141 -6.24 -1.48 -4.56
C LEU A 141 -6.70 -1.13 -3.14
N LYS A 142 -5.97 -1.62 -2.14
CA LYS A 142 -6.27 -1.51 -0.71
C LYS A 142 -5.19 -0.76 0.06
N ILE A 143 -3.92 -0.90 -0.35
CA ILE A 143 -2.79 -0.30 0.33
C ILE A 143 -2.05 0.60 -0.65
N LEU A 144 -1.81 1.85 -0.25
CA LEU A 144 -1.09 2.82 -1.04
C LEU A 144 -0.02 3.52 -0.19
N HIS A 145 1.20 3.53 -0.70
CA HIS A 145 2.36 4.18 -0.08
C HIS A 145 2.72 5.45 -0.86
N LEU A 146 2.73 6.59 -0.15
CA LEU A 146 2.99 7.96 -0.65
C LEU A 146 3.84 8.75 0.36
N GLU A 147 4.63 8.07 1.17
CA GLU A 147 5.60 8.68 2.08
C GLU A 147 6.71 9.42 1.34
N ASN A 148 7.46 10.29 2.02
CA ASN A 148 8.66 10.95 1.47
C ASN A 148 8.43 11.77 0.17
N ASP A 149 7.23 12.30 -0.08
CA ASP A 149 6.85 12.97 -1.33
C ASP A 149 6.66 14.50 -1.21
N HIS A 150 7.01 15.09 -0.06
CA HIS A 150 6.79 16.53 0.25
C HIS A 150 5.33 16.96 0.06
N LEU A 151 4.38 16.05 0.25
CA LEU A 151 2.96 16.33 0.10
C LEU A 151 2.48 17.25 1.22
N THR A 152 1.81 18.33 0.83
CA THR A 152 1.17 19.27 1.78
C THR A 152 -0.35 19.09 1.84
N ARG A 153 -0.92 18.37 0.87
CA ARG A 153 -2.35 18.12 0.71
C ARG A 153 -2.59 16.90 -0.18
N LEU A 154 -3.75 16.26 -0.02
CA LEU A 154 -4.30 15.34 -1.02
C LEU A 154 -5.13 16.14 -2.04
N PRO A 155 -5.21 15.71 -3.32
CA PRO A 155 -6.07 16.34 -4.30
C PRO A 155 -7.55 16.10 -3.99
N LYS A 156 -8.44 17.00 -4.43
CA LYS A 156 -9.88 16.92 -4.11
C LYS A 156 -10.56 15.62 -4.58
N ASN A 157 -10.01 15.01 -5.63
CA ASN A 157 -10.52 13.77 -6.20
C ASN A 157 -9.99 12.52 -5.48
N PHE A 158 -9.14 12.63 -4.46
CA PHE A 158 -8.49 11.48 -3.81
C PHE A 158 -9.49 10.43 -3.29
N SER A 159 -10.67 10.87 -2.84
CA SER A 159 -11.76 9.99 -2.41
C SER A 159 -12.36 9.10 -3.52
N LYS A 160 -11.90 9.22 -4.77
CA LYS A 160 -12.26 8.30 -5.87
C LYS A 160 -11.63 6.91 -5.70
N ILE A 161 -10.57 6.75 -4.92
CA ILE A 161 -9.94 5.45 -4.64
C ILE A 161 -10.75 4.72 -3.54
N LYS A 162 -11.92 4.21 -3.91
CA LYS A 162 -12.97 3.81 -2.95
C LYS A 162 -12.60 2.63 -2.04
N ASN A 163 -11.74 1.74 -2.49
CA ASN A 163 -11.43 0.47 -1.80
C ASN A 163 -10.19 0.55 -0.89
N LEU A 164 -9.65 1.77 -0.67
CA LEU A 164 -8.42 1.94 0.08
C LEU A 164 -8.65 1.67 1.57
N GLU A 165 -7.90 0.73 2.13
CA GLU A 165 -7.95 0.31 3.54
C GLU A 165 -6.79 0.90 4.35
N SER A 166 -5.63 1.14 3.72
CA SER A 166 -4.45 1.69 4.38
C SER A 166 -3.75 2.71 3.48
N LEU A 167 -3.38 3.85 4.06
CA LEU A 167 -2.68 4.92 3.36
C LEU A 167 -1.47 5.39 4.18
N TYR A 168 -0.28 5.24 3.62
CA TYR A 168 0.97 5.71 4.23
C TYR A 168 1.33 7.09 3.66
N LEU A 169 1.43 8.08 4.55
CA LEU A 169 1.77 9.48 4.26
C LEU A 169 2.85 10.01 5.21
N ASN A 170 3.58 9.13 5.89
CA ASN A 170 4.67 9.52 6.77
C ASN A 170 5.76 10.28 6.01
N ASN A 171 6.56 11.09 6.72
CA ASN A 171 7.63 11.91 6.15
C ASN A 171 7.15 12.84 5.00
N ASN A 172 6.02 13.51 5.20
CA ASN A 172 5.49 14.52 4.30
C ASN A 172 5.35 15.88 5.04
N ASP A 173 4.75 16.87 4.39
CA ASP A 173 4.61 18.24 4.90
C ASP A 173 3.16 18.58 5.28
N PHE A 174 2.35 17.58 5.66
CA PHE A 174 0.96 17.82 6.06
C PHE A 174 0.90 18.61 7.36
N LYS A 175 0.18 19.74 7.33
CA LYS A 175 -0.06 20.58 8.53
C LYS A 175 -1.38 20.24 9.25
N LYS A 176 -2.25 19.51 8.56
CA LYS A 176 -3.60 19.12 8.99
C LYS A 176 -3.93 17.79 8.36
N VAL A 177 -4.77 17.01 9.02
CA VAL A 177 -5.40 15.84 8.43
C VAL A 177 -6.26 16.29 7.23
N PRO A 178 -6.07 15.73 6.02
CA PRO A 178 -6.85 16.09 4.83
C PRO A 178 -8.33 15.72 5.01
N LYS A 179 -9.26 16.56 4.57
CA LYS A 179 -10.70 16.27 4.70
C LYS A 179 -11.17 15.19 3.73
N GLU A 180 -10.41 14.95 2.67
CA GLU A 180 -10.71 13.99 1.61
C GLU A 180 -10.82 12.55 2.15
N ILE A 181 -10.13 12.25 3.25
CA ILE A 181 -10.13 10.93 3.89
C ILE A 181 -11.50 10.55 4.47
N ILE A 182 -12.32 11.55 4.84
CA ILE A 182 -13.66 11.36 5.41
C ILE A 182 -14.58 10.60 4.43
N ASN A 183 -14.28 10.68 3.13
CA ASN A 183 -15.06 10.02 2.09
C ASN A 183 -14.51 8.64 1.71
N LEU A 184 -13.40 8.20 2.30
CA LEU A 184 -12.81 6.86 2.10
C LEU A 184 -13.43 5.89 3.11
N LYS A 185 -14.57 5.29 2.74
CA LYS A 185 -15.41 4.50 3.66
C LYS A 185 -14.76 3.21 4.18
N ASP A 186 -13.82 2.65 3.41
CA ASP A 186 -13.15 1.40 3.75
C ASP A 186 -11.80 1.62 4.44
N LEU A 187 -11.40 2.89 4.64
CA LEU A 187 -10.12 3.25 5.22
C LEU A 187 -10.10 2.86 6.71
N LYS A 188 -9.05 2.15 7.11
CA LYS A 188 -8.87 1.64 8.47
C LYS A 188 -7.61 2.17 9.13
N TYR A 189 -6.59 2.47 8.32
CA TYR A 189 -5.28 2.89 8.80
C TYR A 189 -4.72 4.05 7.99
N MET A 190 -4.12 5.01 8.68
CA MET A 190 -3.33 6.08 8.09
C MET A 190 -2.06 6.33 8.88
N ASP A 191 -0.95 6.48 8.16
CA ASP A 191 0.31 6.88 8.75
C ASP A 191 0.64 8.34 8.42
N PHE A 192 0.72 9.20 9.44
CA PHE A 192 1.18 10.58 9.33
C PHE A 192 2.46 10.84 10.13
N GLN A 193 3.21 9.81 10.53
CA GLN A 193 4.47 10.00 11.25
C GLN A 193 5.39 10.99 10.54
N ASN A 194 6.10 11.82 11.31
CA ASN A 194 7.03 12.82 10.77
C ASN A 194 6.37 13.82 9.78
N ASN A 195 5.11 14.21 10.05
CA ASN A 195 4.46 15.36 9.43
C ASN A 195 4.44 16.57 10.38
N GLN A 196 3.80 17.67 9.95
CA GLN A 196 3.68 18.91 10.71
C GLN A 196 2.26 19.12 11.27
N ILE A 197 1.54 18.05 11.59
CA ILE A 197 0.13 18.12 12.00
C ILE A 197 0.01 18.71 13.41
N ARG A 198 -0.73 19.81 13.53
CA ARG A 198 -0.89 20.57 14.78
C ARG A 198 -2.37 20.68 15.14
N ASP A 199 -3.01 19.60 15.60
CA ASP A 199 -4.32 19.61 16.28
C ASP A 199 -4.72 18.19 16.78
N PRO A 200 -4.25 17.73 17.95
CA PRO A 200 -4.52 16.38 18.45
C PRO A 200 -6.01 16.13 18.79
N LEU A 201 -6.77 17.17 19.13
CA LEU A 201 -8.21 17.02 19.44
C LEU A 201 -9.00 16.68 18.18
N LYS A 202 -8.72 17.38 17.07
CA LYS A 202 -9.33 17.09 15.79
C LYS A 202 -8.97 15.71 15.25
N ILE A 203 -7.74 15.26 15.52
CA ILE A 203 -7.28 13.91 15.18
C ILE A 203 -8.12 12.85 15.90
N ASN A 204 -8.20 12.93 17.23
CA ASN A 204 -8.95 11.96 18.03
C ASN A 204 -10.43 11.92 17.64
N GLN A 205 -11.00 13.08 17.33
CA GLN A 205 -12.35 13.16 16.79
C GLN A 205 -12.49 12.38 15.48
N ILE A 206 -11.59 12.58 14.51
CA ILE A 206 -11.63 11.84 13.23
C ILE A 206 -11.49 10.34 13.46
N MET A 207 -10.58 9.91 14.34
CA MET A 207 -10.40 8.49 14.65
C MET A 207 -11.68 7.86 15.20
N ASN A 208 -12.38 8.56 16.10
CA ASN A 208 -13.61 8.09 16.71
C ASN A 208 -14.81 8.12 15.75
N ASP A 209 -14.99 9.24 15.02
CA ASP A 209 -16.14 9.45 14.15
C ASP A 209 -16.14 8.50 12.93
N TYR A 210 -14.95 8.08 12.48
CA TYR A 210 -14.78 7.30 11.26
C TYR A 210 -14.16 5.91 11.47
N GLY A 211 -13.76 5.55 12.70
CA GLY A 211 -13.15 4.25 13.00
C GLY A 211 -11.79 4.02 12.34
N VAL A 212 -11.08 5.10 12.00
CA VAL A 212 -9.77 5.06 11.34
C VAL A 212 -8.67 5.15 12.40
N ILE A 213 -7.70 4.24 12.36
CA ILE A 213 -6.49 4.33 13.15
C ILE A 213 -5.54 5.30 12.46
N ILE A 214 -5.09 6.34 13.17
CA ILE A 214 -4.13 7.30 12.65
C ILE A 214 -2.90 7.36 13.55
N THR A 215 -1.71 7.19 12.96
CA THR A 215 -0.42 7.32 13.64
C THR A 215 0.26 8.64 13.28
N PHE A 216 1.05 9.21 14.21
CA PHE A 216 1.76 10.49 14.09
C PHE A 216 3.15 10.41 14.71
#